data_AF-A0A1G0FEH3-F1
#
_entry.id   AF-A0A1G0FEH3-F1
#
_cell.length_a   1.000
_cell.length_b   1.000
_cell.length_c   1.000
_cell.angle_alpha   90.00
_cell.angle_beta   90.00
_cell.angle_gamma   90.00
#
_symmetry.space_group_name_H-M   'P 1'
#
loop_
_entity.id
_entity.type
_entity.pdbx_description
1 polymer ?
#
loop_
_entity_poly.entity_id
_entity_poly.type
_entity_poly.pdbx_seq_one_letter_code
_entity_poly.pdbx_strand_id
1 'polypeptide(L)' 'MIYNQPNNILTSPKNMNEEKKQKYPIKIREKVAFNFAHQHNAERVIVALSFAGYYVRCSVTSSGYAVYIYTDRDS' A
#
# COMPACT_ATOMS: atom_id res chain seq x y z
N MET A 1 49.67 30.00 -33.91
CA MET A 1 48.26 30.01 -33.46
C MET A 1 47.88 28.59 -33.12
N ILE A 2 47.66 28.30 -31.83
CA ILE A 2 47.12 27.03 -31.32
C ILE A 2 46.01 27.46 -30.36
N TYR A 3 44.77 27.10 -30.69
CA TYR A 3 43.62 27.28 -29.83
C TYR A 3 43.54 26.06 -28.90
N ASN A 4 43.55 26.26 -27.58
CA ASN A 4 43.08 25.25 -26.64
C ASN A 4 42.20 25.90 -25.58
N GLN A 5 40.98 25.37 -25.52
CA GLN A 5 39.84 25.84 -24.74
C GLN A 5 40.07 25.69 -23.23
N PRO A 6 39.42 26.50 -22.39
CA PRO A 6 39.41 26.27 -20.95
C PRO A 6 38.58 25.01 -20.63
N ASN A 7 39.21 24.08 -19.91
CA ASN A 7 38.57 22.96 -19.23
C ASN A 7 37.45 23.48 -18.30
N ASN A 8 36.22 23.46 -18.80
CA ASN A 8 35.04 23.77 -18.01
C ASN A 8 34.64 22.51 -17.26
N ILE A 9 35.18 22.34 -16.04
CA ILE A 9 34.77 21.27 -15.14
C ILE A 9 33.33 21.58 -14.72
N LEU A 10 32.38 20.90 -15.37
CA LEU A 10 30.99 20.85 -14.98
C LEU A 10 30.91 20.07 -13.66
N THR A 11 31.18 20.73 -12.53
CA THR A 11 30.83 20.17 -11.22
C THR A 11 29.31 20.19 -11.10
N SER A 12 28.67 19.07 -11.43
CA SER A 12 27.29 18.83 -11.06
C SER A 12 27.15 19.06 -9.55
N PRO A 13 26.25 19.94 -9.09
CA PRO A 13 25.98 20.04 -7.67
C PRO A 13 25.46 18.68 -7.22
N LYS A 14 26.21 18.07 -6.31
CA LYS A 14 25.85 16.89 -5.54
C LYS A 14 24.62 17.27 -4.71
N ASN A 15 23.44 17.21 -5.32
CA ASN A 15 22.18 17.52 -4.67
C ASN A 15 21.82 16.32 -3.80
N MET A 16 22.38 16.32 -2.59
CA MET A 16 21.94 15.54 -1.45
C MET A 16 20.48 15.91 -1.16
N ASN A 17 19.57 15.20 -1.81
CA ASN A 17 18.24 14.95 -1.28
C ASN A 17 17.92 13.50 -1.59
N GLU A 18 18.65 12.60 -0.92
CA GLU A 18 18.02 11.36 -0.51
C GLU A 18 16.88 11.75 0.43
N GLU A 19 15.71 12.04 -0.14
CA GLU A 19 14.46 12.00 0.58
C GLU A 19 14.44 10.64 1.26
N LYS A 20 14.75 10.63 2.56
CA LYS A 20 14.44 9.50 3.43
C LYS A 20 12.94 9.30 3.28
N LYS A 21 12.52 8.39 2.39
CA LYS A 21 11.20 7.81 2.38
C LYS A 21 11.04 7.20 3.76
N GLN A 22 10.49 7.99 4.68
CA GLN A 22 10.21 7.58 6.03
C GLN A 22 9.14 6.50 5.87
N LYS A 23 9.59 5.25 5.80
CA LYS A 23 8.73 4.07 5.87
C LYS A 23 8.14 4.06 7.27
N TYR A 24 7.07 4.81 7.48
CA TYR A 24 6.21 4.59 8.62
C TYR A 24 5.68 3.15 8.46
N PRO A 25 5.95 2.24 9.40
CA PRO A 25 5.37 0.90 9.33
C PRO A 25 3.85 1.07 9.42
N ILE A 26 3.16 0.82 8.31
CA ILE A 26 1.70 0.81 8.27
C ILE A 26 1.25 -0.31 9.21
N LYS A 27 0.73 0.05 10.38
CA LYS A 27 0.19 -0.92 11.35
C LYS A 27 -1.22 -1.30 10.92
N ILE A 28 -1.30 -2.24 9.99
CA ILE A 28 -2.56 -2.82 9.54
C ILE A 28 -3.15 -3.64 10.71
N ARG A 29 -4.30 -3.20 11.25
CA ARG A 29 -5.01 -3.92 12.32
C ARG A 29 -6.28 -4.55 11.77
N GLU A 30 -6.59 -5.76 12.22
CA GLU A 30 -7.90 -6.38 11.98
C GLU A 30 -8.94 -5.61 12.77
N LYS A 31 -9.99 -5.12 12.10
CA LYS A 31 -11.02 -4.30 12.73
C LYS A 31 -12.33 -5.05 12.91
N VAL A 32 -12.75 -5.81 11.91
CA VAL A 32 -14.04 -6.52 11.91
C VAL A 32 -13.94 -7.79 11.06
N ALA A 33 -14.61 -8.85 11.49
CA ALA A 33 -14.82 -10.06 10.72
C ALA A 33 -16.32 -10.31 10.48
N PHE A 34 -16.69 -10.62 9.24
CA PHE A 34 -18.06 -10.97 8.83
C PHE A 34 -18.10 -12.41 8.34
N ASN A 35 -19.14 -13.16 8.71
CA ASN A 35 -19.34 -14.52 8.23
C ASN A 35 -20.50 -14.57 7.24
N PHE A 36 -20.28 -15.24 6.10
CA PHE A 36 -21.26 -15.45 5.06
C PHE A 36 -21.43 -16.94 4.81
N ALA A 37 -22.68 -17.41 4.75
CA ALA A 37 -22.99 -18.80 4.40
C ALA A 37 -22.68 -19.12 2.93
N HIS A 38 -22.75 -18.12 2.04
CA HIS A 38 -22.58 -18.28 0.60
C HIS A 38 -21.45 -17.42 0.06
N GLN A 39 -20.64 -18.00 -0.83
CA GLN A 39 -19.49 -17.34 -1.46
C GLN A 39 -19.86 -16.03 -2.15
N HIS A 40 -20.94 -16.04 -2.94
CA HIS A 40 -21.35 -14.88 -3.72
C HIS A 40 -21.62 -13.64 -2.86
N ASN A 41 -22.17 -13.82 -1.65
CA ASN A 41 -22.40 -12.71 -0.73
C ASN A 41 -21.09 -12.16 -0.18
N ALA A 42 -20.14 -13.04 0.17
CA ALA A 42 -18.80 -12.63 0.60
C ALA A 42 -18.09 -11.83 -0.51
N GLU A 43 -18.14 -12.30 -1.75
CA GLU A 43 -17.52 -11.63 -2.91
C GLU A 43 -18.06 -10.21 -3.11
N ARG A 44 -19.37 -10.01 -3.06
CA ARG A 44 -19.97 -8.67 -3.20
C ARG A 44 -19.48 -7.71 -2.12
N VAL A 45 -19.35 -8.18 -0.89
CA VAL A 45 -18.84 -7.37 0.23
C VAL A 45 -17.36 -7.07 0.07
N ILE A 46 -16.54 -8.07 -0.31
CA ILE A 46 -15.11 -7.89 -0.58
C ILE A 46 -14.89 -6.82 -1.66
N VAL A 47 -15.65 -6.88 -2.76
CA VAL A 47 -15.54 -5.92 -3.86
C VAL A 47 -15.90 -4.51 -3.37
N ALA A 48 -17.03 -4.34 -2.68
CA ALA A 48 -17.46 -3.04 -2.16
C ALA A 48 -16.43 -2.43 -1.19
N LEU A 49 -15.89 -3.24 -0.26
CA LEU A 49 -14.90 -2.79 0.71
C LEU A 49 -13.54 -2.46 0.06
N SER A 50 -13.14 -3.23 -0.95
CA SER A 50 -11.92 -2.96 -1.71
C SER A 50 -12.03 -1.62 -2.45
N PHE A 51 -13.19 -1.32 -3.06
CA PHE A 51 -13.44 -0.02 -3.69
C PHE A 51 -13.46 1.15 -2.68
N ALA A 52 -13.87 0.90 -1.44
CA ALA A 52 -13.79 1.89 -0.37
C ALA A 52 -12.37 2.08 0.21
N GLY A 53 -11.38 1.34 -0.30
CA GLY A 53 -9.97 1.47 0.10
C GLY A 53 -9.59 0.68 1.35
N TYR A 54 -10.41 -0.28 1.77
CA TYR A 54 -10.06 -1.18 2.86
C TYR A 54 -9.20 -2.34 2.36
N TYR A 55 -8.30 -2.83 3.22
CA TYR A 55 -7.63 -4.09 2.99
C TYR A 55 -8.56 -5.21 3.46
N VAL A 56 -8.83 -6.18 2.59
CA VAL A 56 -9.80 -7.23 2.88
C VAL A 56 -9.17 -8.60 2.62
N ARG A 57 -9.43 -9.57 3.51
CA ARG A 57 -9.04 -10.97 3.33
C ARG A 57 -10.26 -11.86 3.46
N CYS A 58 -10.41 -12.83 2.57
CA CYS A 58 -11.42 -13.87 2.69
C CYS A 58 -10.78 -15.19 3.11
N SER A 59 -11.45 -15.95 3.97
CA SER A 59 -11.06 -17.31 4.35
C SER A 59 -12.27 -18.22 4.37
N VAL A 60 -12.09 -19.46 3.90
CA VAL A 60 -13.12 -20.50 4.01
C VAL A 60 -13.05 -21.11 5.40
N THR A 61 -14.18 -21.18 6.09
CA THR A 61 -14.32 -21.77 7.42
C THR A 61 -15.27 -22.97 7.37
N SER A 62 -15.34 -23.74 8.46
CA SER A 62 -16.29 -24.86 8.58
C SER A 62 -17.76 -24.44 8.43
N SER A 63 -18.07 -23.16 8.60
CA SER A 63 -19.42 -22.60 8.55
C SER A 63 -19.66 -21.67 7.34
N GLY A 64 -18.75 -21.60 6.38
CA GLY A 64 -18.88 -20.76 5.18
C GLY A 64 -17.65 -19.92 4.88
N TYR A 65 -17.83 -18.60 4.74
CA TYR A 65 -16.79 -17.67 4.29
C TYR A 65 -16.66 -16.52 5.30
N ALA A 66 -15.48 -16.37 5.89
CA ALA A 66 -15.13 -15.27 6.78
C ALA A 66 -14.41 -14.17 5.98
N VAL A 67 -14.89 -12.93 6.09
CA VAL A 67 -14.30 -11.74 5.48
C VAL A 67 -13.74 -10.85 6.59
N TYR A 68 -12.42 -10.71 6.61
CA TYR A 68 -11.66 -9.90 7.56
C TYR A 68 -11.32 -8.56 6.92
N ILE A 69 -11.60 -7.48 7.64
CA ILE A 69 -11.28 -6.12 7.22
C ILE A 69 -10.12 -5.61 8.05
N TYR A 70 -9.14 -5.05 7.35
CA TYR A 70 -8.00 -4.40 7.93
C TYR A 70 -7.92 -2.94 7.51
N THR A 71 -7.49 -2.10 8.45
CA THR A 71 -7.26 -0.68 8.21
C THR A 71 -6.02 -0.23 8.96
N ASP A 72 -5.37 0.78 8.40
CA ASP A 72 -4.30 1.56 8.99
C ASP A 72 -4.81 2.80 9.74
N ARG A 73 -6.12 3.04 9.70
CA ARG A 73 -6.77 4.16 10.39
C ARG A 73 -6.96 3.83 11.87
N ASP A 74 -6.46 4.69 12.74
CA ASP A 74 -6.52 4.55 14.21
C ASP A 74 -7.94 4.65 14.82
N SER A 75 -8.96 4.87 13.99
CA SER A 75 -10.39 5.02 14.38
C SER A 75 -10.98 3.84 15.13
#